data_AF-A0A2N1R9G9-F1
#
_entry.id   AF-A0A2N1R9G9-F1
#
_cell.length_a   1.000
_cell.length_b   1.000
_cell.length_c   1.000
_cell.angle_alpha   90.00
_cell.angle_beta   90.00
_cell.angle_gamma   90.00
#
_symmetry.space_group_name_H-M   'P 1'
#
loop_
_entity.id
_entity.type
_entity.pdbx_description
1 polymer ?
#
loop_
_entity_poly.entity_id
_entity_poly.type
_entity_poly.pdbx_seq_one_letter_code
_entity_poly.pdbx_strand_id
1 'polypeptide(L)'
;MDTFNSLTPEIQQHLKQIAKTSGLPLNDESSELLAVAWLEKKAIFEKTLADNKLEEVAFYGQAEARGALALTWSGSIINIGPLVQSIRRCEYTSIGLRADVPPAATDDASELSADLEVDEPVQFTKGPIKTSSPVYKIAVASEALEPEEEEAMLTQVSQELAEDFATVNKTVVG
;
A
#
# COMPACT_ATOMS: atom_id res chain seq x y z
N MET A 1 -14.83 18.78 -13.34
CA MET A 1 -13.86 17.90 -14.04
C MET A 1 -13.90 16.63 -13.23
N ASP A 2 -14.36 15.54 -13.83
CA ASP A 2 -14.63 14.31 -13.08
C ASP A 2 -13.29 13.67 -12.69
N THR A 3 -13.04 13.56 -11.40
CA THR A 3 -11.81 13.03 -10.80
C THR A 3 -11.54 11.63 -11.30
N PHE A 4 -12.58 10.79 -11.35
CA PHE A 4 -12.49 9.41 -11.82
C PHE A 4 -11.93 9.31 -13.24
N ASN A 5 -12.40 10.17 -14.15
CA ASN A 5 -11.96 10.17 -15.55
C ASN A 5 -10.54 10.74 -15.74
N SER A 6 -9.99 11.42 -14.74
CA SER A 6 -8.59 11.90 -14.76
C SER A 6 -7.57 10.83 -14.37
N LEU A 7 -8.01 9.74 -13.73
CA LEU A 7 -7.15 8.62 -13.34
C LEU A 7 -6.82 7.74 -14.55
N THR A 8 -5.74 6.97 -14.45
CA THR A 8 -5.40 5.99 -15.48
C THR A 8 -6.47 4.90 -15.59
N PRO A 9 -6.71 4.33 -16.79
CA PRO A 9 -7.68 3.24 -17.00
C PRO A 9 -7.54 2.08 -16.00
N GLU A 10 -6.29 1.78 -15.70
CA GLU A 10 -5.75 0.90 -14.68
C GLU A 10 -6.38 1.11 -13.28
N ILE A 11 -6.22 2.32 -12.73
CA ILE A 11 -6.76 2.68 -11.42
C ILE A 11 -8.29 2.72 -11.49
N GLN A 12 -8.86 3.28 -12.56
CA GLN A 12 -10.31 3.29 -12.77
C GLN A 12 -10.92 1.88 -12.69
N GLN A 13 -10.28 0.90 -13.33
CA GLN A 13 -10.70 -0.49 -13.29
C GLN A 13 -10.65 -1.05 -11.87
N HIS A 14 -9.59 -0.76 -11.10
CA HIS A 14 -9.48 -1.23 -9.73
C HIS A 14 -10.52 -0.59 -8.81
N LEU A 15 -10.76 0.71 -8.91
CA LEU A 15 -11.81 1.39 -8.12
C LEU A 15 -13.21 0.81 -8.42
N LYS A 16 -13.50 0.48 -9.69
CA LYS A 16 -14.74 -0.21 -10.07
C LYS A 16 -14.87 -1.60 -9.44
N GLN A 17 -13.77 -2.33 -9.28
CA GLN A 17 -13.79 -3.63 -8.59
C GLN A 17 -13.99 -3.45 -7.09
N ILE A 18 -13.35 -2.46 -6.48
CA ILE A 18 -13.56 -2.12 -5.07
C ILE A 18 -15.04 -1.83 -4.84
N ALA A 19 -15.67 -0.93 -5.61
CA ALA A 19 -17.09 -0.60 -5.49
C ALA A 19 -18.00 -1.84 -5.45
N LYS A 20 -17.73 -2.84 -6.29
CA LYS A 20 -18.47 -4.13 -6.31
C LYS A 20 -18.33 -4.93 -5.03
N THR A 21 -17.16 -4.90 -4.41
CA THR A 21 -16.85 -5.64 -3.18
C THR A 21 -17.17 -4.85 -1.90
N SER A 22 -17.32 -3.53 -1.98
CA SER A 22 -17.59 -2.63 -0.85
C SER A 22 -19.07 -2.52 -0.47
N GLY A 23 -19.98 -3.03 -1.31
CA GLY A 23 -21.42 -2.82 -1.14
C GLY A 23 -21.89 -1.41 -1.47
N LEU A 24 -21.03 -0.59 -2.07
CA LEU A 24 -21.39 0.73 -2.58
C LEU A 24 -22.29 0.60 -3.82
N PRO A 25 -23.18 1.58 -4.07
CA PRO A 25 -23.91 1.65 -5.33
C PRO A 25 -22.96 1.64 -6.54
N LEU A 26 -23.27 0.86 -7.56
CA LEU A 26 -22.47 0.83 -8.79
C LEU A 26 -22.91 1.98 -9.73
N ASN A 27 -22.65 3.21 -9.32
CA ASN A 27 -22.97 4.43 -10.06
C ASN A 27 -21.76 5.37 -10.18
N ASP A 28 -21.93 6.42 -10.98
CA ASP A 28 -20.87 7.39 -11.26
C ASP A 28 -20.45 8.16 -9.99
N GLU A 29 -21.40 8.46 -9.10
CA GLU A 29 -21.14 9.12 -7.82
C GLU A 29 -20.20 8.29 -6.92
N SER A 30 -20.46 7.00 -6.77
CA SER A 30 -19.60 6.11 -5.96
C SER A 30 -18.21 5.97 -6.58
N SER A 31 -18.14 5.94 -7.91
CA SER A 31 -16.85 5.90 -8.63
C SER A 31 -16.06 7.19 -8.40
N GLU A 32 -16.73 8.33 -8.39
CA GLU A 32 -16.12 9.64 -8.14
C GLU A 32 -15.62 9.76 -6.69
N LEU A 33 -16.42 9.34 -5.70
CA LEU A 33 -15.99 9.34 -4.28
C LEU A 33 -14.77 8.43 -4.07
N LEU A 34 -14.75 7.25 -4.68
CA LEU A 34 -13.60 6.35 -4.62
C LEU A 34 -12.35 6.95 -5.27
N ALA A 35 -12.51 7.69 -6.37
CA ALA A 35 -11.40 8.38 -7.03
C ALA A 35 -10.83 9.51 -6.18
N VAL A 36 -11.69 10.32 -5.56
CA VAL A 36 -11.30 11.38 -4.62
C VAL A 36 -10.55 10.78 -3.42
N ALA A 37 -11.11 9.74 -2.81
CA ALA A 37 -10.49 9.05 -1.69
C ALA A 37 -9.12 8.47 -2.07
N TRP A 38 -8.99 7.89 -3.25
CA TRP A 38 -7.72 7.33 -3.74
C TRP A 38 -6.65 8.41 -3.94
N LEU A 39 -7.01 9.55 -4.55
CA LEU A 39 -6.08 10.67 -4.73
C LEU A 39 -5.63 11.28 -3.40
N GLU A 40 -6.55 11.42 -2.45
CA GLU A 40 -6.22 11.95 -1.12
C GLU A 40 -5.26 11.02 -0.38
N LYS A 41 -5.51 9.70 -0.40
CA LYS A 41 -4.60 8.68 0.12
C LYS A 41 -3.23 8.72 -0.54
N LYS A 42 -3.18 8.84 -1.86
CA LYS A 42 -1.92 9.00 -2.61
C LYS A 42 -1.15 10.23 -2.13
N ALA A 43 -1.83 11.37 -1.98
CA ALA A 43 -1.21 12.61 -1.53
C ALA A 43 -0.69 12.51 -0.09
N ILE A 44 -1.45 11.86 0.80
CA ILE A 44 -1.02 11.56 2.17
C ILE A 44 0.23 10.67 2.14
N PHE A 45 0.22 9.59 1.36
CA PHE A 45 1.37 8.69 1.20
C PHE A 45 2.63 9.48 0.80
N GLU A 46 2.56 10.23 -0.30
CA GLU A 46 3.69 11.01 -0.81
C GLU A 46 4.22 12.03 0.20
N LYS A 47 3.31 12.67 0.96
CA LYS A 47 3.69 13.59 2.03
C LYS A 47 4.39 12.86 3.18
N THR A 48 3.84 11.75 3.64
CA THR A 48 4.44 10.97 4.73
C THR A 48 5.81 10.42 4.34
N LEU A 49 6.02 10.02 3.08
CA LEU A 49 7.34 9.64 2.59
C LEU A 49 8.35 10.80 2.75
N ALA A 50 7.96 12.00 2.29
CA ALA A 50 8.80 13.18 2.38
C ALA A 50 9.13 13.57 3.84
N ASP A 51 8.13 13.54 4.71
CA ASP A 51 8.27 13.89 6.14
C ASP A 51 9.20 12.90 6.88
N ASN A 52 9.30 11.65 6.41
CA ASN A 52 10.09 10.58 7.02
C ASN A 52 11.38 10.21 6.27
N LYS A 53 11.80 11.03 5.29
CA LYS A 53 13.02 10.77 4.48
C LYS A 53 13.00 9.39 3.81
N LEU A 54 11.86 9.03 3.25
CA LEU A 54 11.71 7.88 2.36
C LEU A 54 11.80 8.39 0.91
N GLU A 55 12.54 7.67 0.07
CA GLU A 55 12.67 7.96 -1.36
C GLU A 55 11.93 6.92 -2.20
N GLU A 56 11.29 7.38 -3.28
CA GLU A 56 10.61 6.50 -4.21
C GLU A 56 11.60 5.76 -5.13
N VAL A 57 11.38 4.47 -5.30
CA VAL A 57 12.15 3.61 -6.21
C VAL A 57 11.21 2.90 -7.17
N ALA A 58 11.67 2.66 -8.40
CA ALA A 58 10.90 1.91 -9.40
C ALA A 58 11.00 0.39 -9.20
N PHE A 59 12.04 -0.06 -8.51
CA PHE A 59 12.40 -1.47 -8.32
C PHE A 59 12.94 -1.67 -6.91
N TYR A 60 12.56 -2.79 -6.29
CA TYR A 60 13.08 -3.25 -5.02
C TYR A 60 13.38 -4.75 -5.09
N GLY A 61 14.65 -5.12 -4.97
CA GLY A 61 15.06 -6.52 -5.10
C GLY A 61 14.67 -7.34 -3.88
N GLN A 62 14.29 -8.60 -4.07
CA GLN A 62 13.93 -9.52 -2.96
C GLN A 62 15.06 -9.67 -1.92
N ALA A 63 16.32 -9.52 -2.38
CA ALA A 63 17.53 -9.61 -1.58
C ALA A 63 18.06 -8.25 -1.08
N GLU A 64 17.35 -7.14 -1.33
CA GLU A 64 17.71 -5.81 -0.83
C GLU A 64 17.74 -5.80 0.70
N ALA A 65 18.83 -5.37 1.34
CA ALA A 65 18.92 -5.44 2.79
C ALA A 65 17.92 -4.52 3.49
N ARG A 66 17.65 -3.35 2.91
CA ARG A 66 16.72 -2.35 3.43
C ARG A 66 15.28 -2.85 3.44
N GLY A 67 14.44 -2.22 4.26
CA GLY A 67 13.00 -2.35 4.18
C GLY A 67 12.39 -1.52 3.04
N ALA A 68 11.09 -1.67 2.84
CA ALA A 68 10.32 -0.94 1.85
C ALA A 68 8.89 -0.71 2.33
N LEU A 69 8.30 0.39 1.85
CA LEU A 69 6.89 0.67 1.98
C LEU A 69 6.28 0.77 0.58
N ALA A 70 5.22 0.02 0.33
CA ALA A 70 4.54 0.01 -0.97
C ALA A 70 3.08 0.44 -0.84
N LEU A 71 2.66 1.33 -1.74
CA LEU A 71 1.28 1.67 -1.99
C LEU A 71 0.81 0.87 -3.21
N THR A 72 -0.31 0.17 -3.09
CA THR A 72 -0.91 -0.59 -4.20
C THR A 72 -1.97 0.22 -4.93
N TRP A 73 -2.34 -0.20 -6.14
CA TRP A 73 -3.41 0.45 -6.90
C TRP A 73 -4.77 0.41 -6.20
N SER A 74 -5.03 -0.59 -5.36
CA SER A 74 -6.25 -0.64 -4.55
C SER A 74 -6.23 0.31 -3.34
N GLY A 75 -5.15 1.07 -3.14
CA GLY A 75 -4.97 1.93 -1.98
C GLY A 75 -4.71 1.15 -0.69
N SER A 76 -4.14 -0.06 -0.80
CA SER A 76 -3.63 -0.84 0.34
C SER A 76 -2.15 -0.56 0.55
N ILE A 77 -1.69 -0.68 1.78
CA ILE A 77 -0.29 -0.49 2.17
C ILE A 77 0.34 -1.85 2.43
N ILE A 78 1.58 -2.01 1.98
CA ILE A 78 2.42 -3.16 2.29
C ILE A 78 3.71 -2.62 2.92
N ASN A 79 3.94 -2.98 4.17
CA ASN A 79 5.16 -2.68 4.89
C ASN A 79 6.07 -3.93 4.84
N ILE A 80 7.30 -3.74 4.39
CA ILE A 80 8.30 -4.79 4.23
C ILE A 80 9.49 -4.38 5.09
N GLY A 81 9.73 -5.12 6.17
CA GLY A 81 10.86 -4.87 7.05
C GLY A 81 12.22 -5.15 6.39
N PRO A 82 13.31 -4.72 7.03
CA PRO A 82 14.67 -5.03 6.58
C PRO A 82 14.94 -6.55 6.61
N LEU A 83 15.88 -6.99 5.78
CA LEU A 83 16.26 -8.41 5.67
C LEU A 83 17.19 -8.78 6.83
N VAL A 84 16.68 -9.54 7.79
CA VAL A 84 17.47 -10.04 8.91
C VAL A 84 17.44 -11.56 8.88
N GLN A 85 18.62 -12.19 8.78
CA GLN A 85 18.75 -13.66 8.73
C GLN A 85 17.88 -14.33 7.62
N SER A 86 17.72 -13.66 6.48
CA SER A 86 16.93 -14.10 5.32
C SER A 86 15.41 -14.09 5.52
N ILE A 87 14.91 -13.47 6.58
CA ILE A 87 13.48 -13.25 6.80
C ILE A 87 13.20 -11.76 7.02
N ARG A 88 11.94 -11.37 6.83
CA ARG A 88 11.46 -10.01 7.11
C ARG A 88 10.13 -10.08 7.83
N ARG A 89 9.90 -9.14 8.75
CA ARG A 89 8.54 -8.82 9.18
C ARG A 89 7.83 -8.09 8.05
N CYS A 90 6.67 -8.57 7.62
CA CYS A 90 5.85 -7.88 6.64
C CYS A 90 4.43 -7.68 7.16
N GLU A 91 3.85 -6.54 6.80
CA GLU A 91 2.50 -6.16 7.17
C GLU A 91 1.72 -5.76 5.93
N TYR A 92 0.45 -6.15 5.89
CA TYR A 92 -0.50 -5.77 4.88
C TYR A 92 -1.67 -5.07 5.57
N THR A 93 -2.07 -3.92 5.02
CA THR A 93 -3.26 -3.21 5.48
C THR A 93 -4.19 -2.94 4.31
N SER A 94 -5.32 -3.65 4.28
CA SER A 94 -6.45 -3.37 3.39
C SER A 94 -7.26 -2.25 3.99
N ILE A 95 -7.26 -1.09 3.34
CA ILE A 95 -7.88 0.08 3.95
C ILE A 95 -9.37 0.08 3.57
N GLY A 96 -10.10 -0.75 4.32
CA GLY A 96 -11.49 -0.59 4.77
C GLY A 96 -12.60 -0.82 3.75
N LEU A 97 -12.32 -0.86 2.45
CA LEU A 97 -13.37 -0.94 1.43
C LEU A 97 -13.59 -2.36 0.90
N ARG A 98 -12.63 -3.26 1.07
CA ARG A 98 -12.72 -4.62 0.54
C ARG A 98 -13.15 -5.59 1.63
N ALA A 99 -14.27 -6.28 1.41
CA ALA A 99 -14.76 -7.32 2.31
C ALA A 99 -14.13 -8.71 2.05
N ASP A 100 -13.39 -8.87 0.95
CA ASP A 100 -12.84 -10.14 0.48
C ASP A 100 -11.39 -10.41 0.93
N VAL A 101 -10.78 -9.47 1.67
CA VAL A 101 -9.43 -9.57 2.23
C VAL A 101 -9.44 -9.13 3.70
N PRO A 102 -8.52 -9.63 4.54
CA PRO A 102 -8.42 -9.15 5.91
C PRO A 102 -8.10 -7.65 5.95
N PRO A 103 -8.64 -6.89 6.93
CA PRO A 103 -8.37 -5.47 7.07
C PRO A 103 -6.89 -5.19 7.36
N ALA A 104 -6.24 -6.08 8.11
CA ALA A 104 -4.80 -6.08 8.29
C ALA A 104 -4.31 -7.52 8.53
N ALA A 105 -3.06 -7.79 8.15
CA ALA A 105 -2.38 -9.05 8.40
C ALA A 105 -0.88 -8.81 8.57
N THR A 106 -0.22 -9.61 9.38
CA THR A 106 1.22 -9.50 9.68
C THR A 106 1.84 -10.89 9.72
N ASP A 107 3.09 -11.01 9.26
CA ASP A 107 3.91 -12.20 9.44
C ASP A 107 5.37 -11.78 9.71
N ASP A 108 5.92 -12.22 10.85
CA ASP A 108 7.26 -11.88 11.32
C ASP A 108 8.39 -12.57 10.55
N ALA A 109 8.06 -13.59 9.76
CA ALA A 109 9.02 -14.40 9.04
C ALA A 109 8.54 -14.62 7.60
N SER A 110 8.39 -13.51 6.89
CA SER A 110 7.94 -13.43 5.51
C SER A 110 9.09 -13.62 4.51
N GLU A 111 8.74 -14.15 3.34
CA GLU A 111 9.61 -14.41 2.20
C GLU A 111 8.90 -13.95 0.91
N LEU A 112 9.51 -12.99 0.22
CA LEU A 112 9.06 -12.56 -1.10
C LEU A 112 9.27 -13.68 -2.13
N SER A 113 8.33 -13.84 -3.07
CA SER A 113 8.47 -14.80 -4.17
C SER A 113 9.29 -14.27 -5.34
N ALA A 114 9.37 -12.94 -5.47
CA ALA A 114 10.05 -12.24 -6.54
C ALA A 114 10.44 -10.83 -6.09
N ASP A 115 11.19 -10.13 -6.93
CA ASP A 115 11.44 -8.70 -6.79
C ASP A 115 10.13 -7.90 -6.87
N LEU A 116 10.13 -6.71 -6.28
CA LEU A 116 9.01 -5.78 -6.35
C LEU A 116 9.24 -4.78 -7.47
N GLU A 117 8.22 -4.62 -8.30
CA GLU A 117 8.19 -3.69 -9.42
C GLU A 117 6.86 -2.92 -9.40
N VAL A 118 6.92 -1.65 -9.80
CA VAL A 118 5.71 -0.86 -10.06
C VAL A 118 4.90 -1.56 -11.16
N ASP A 119 3.59 -1.54 -11.01
CA ASP A 119 2.58 -2.19 -11.88
C ASP A 119 2.53 -3.72 -11.82
N GLU A 120 3.35 -4.34 -10.97
CA GLU A 120 3.30 -5.78 -10.67
C GLU A 120 2.82 -6.04 -9.23
N PRO A 121 2.12 -7.15 -8.96
CA PRO A 121 1.65 -7.47 -7.61
C PRO A 121 2.81 -7.94 -6.72
N VAL A 122 2.77 -7.59 -5.44
CA VAL A 122 3.65 -8.20 -4.43
C VAL A 122 3.20 -9.64 -4.20
N GLN A 123 4.14 -10.57 -4.28
CA GLN A 123 3.91 -12.00 -4.08
C GLN A 123 4.78 -12.52 -2.95
N PHE A 124 4.16 -13.32 -2.08
CA PHE A 124 4.84 -13.95 -0.95
C PHE A 124 4.81 -15.47 -1.09
N THR A 125 5.97 -16.09 -0.87
CA THR A 125 6.07 -17.54 -0.69
C THR A 125 5.54 -17.88 0.71
N LYS A 126 5.85 -16.99 1.66
CA LYS A 126 5.30 -16.96 3.02
C LYS A 126 5.14 -15.50 3.43
N GLY A 127 4.01 -15.14 4.03
CA GLY A 127 3.78 -13.75 4.43
C GLY A 127 2.33 -13.46 4.80
N PRO A 128 2.00 -12.18 5.06
CA PRO A 128 0.69 -11.76 5.57
C PRO A 128 -0.46 -12.02 4.57
N ILE A 129 -0.14 -12.04 3.28
CA ILE A 129 -1.04 -12.36 2.17
C ILE A 129 -0.28 -13.15 1.12
N LYS A 130 -0.99 -13.86 0.23
CA LYS A 130 -0.36 -14.57 -0.89
C LYS A 130 0.03 -13.64 -2.04
N THR A 131 -0.86 -12.72 -2.40
CA THR A 131 -0.68 -11.76 -3.49
C THR A 131 -1.44 -10.48 -3.19
N SER A 132 -0.86 -9.33 -3.54
CA SER A 132 -1.55 -8.04 -3.54
C SER A 132 -2.18 -7.72 -4.90
N SER A 133 -2.84 -6.57 -4.99
CA SER A 133 -3.02 -5.86 -6.26
C SER A 133 -1.67 -5.27 -6.72
N PRO A 134 -1.54 -4.86 -7.99
CA PRO A 134 -0.35 -4.20 -8.51
C PRO A 134 0.15 -3.05 -7.63
N VAL A 135 1.47 -2.94 -7.51
CA VAL A 135 2.13 -1.85 -6.80
C VAL A 135 2.01 -0.56 -7.61
N TYR A 136 1.66 0.52 -6.94
CA TYR A 136 1.62 1.86 -7.51
C TYR A 136 2.91 2.64 -7.23
N LYS A 137 3.42 2.56 -5.99
CA LYS A 137 4.66 3.20 -5.56
C LYS A 137 5.39 2.29 -4.58
N ILE A 138 6.72 2.33 -4.64
CA ILE A 138 7.62 1.71 -3.67
C ILE A 138 8.50 2.81 -3.10
N ALA A 139 8.74 2.79 -1.80
CA ALA A 139 9.64 3.70 -1.14
C ALA A 139 10.56 2.97 -0.16
N VAL A 140 11.78 3.46 -0.03
CA VAL A 140 12.82 2.93 0.87
C VAL A 140 13.42 4.07 1.68
N ALA A 141 14.08 3.77 2.80
CA ALA A 141 14.82 4.78 3.54
C ALA A 141 15.91 5.40 2.66
N SER A 142 15.97 6.74 2.61
CA SER A 142 16.98 7.49 1.84
C SER A 142 18.39 7.30 2.40
N GLU A 143 18.51 7.00 3.68
CA GLU A 143 19.78 6.72 4.35
C GLU A 143 19.78 5.27 4.86
N ALA A 144 20.96 4.67 4.94
CA ALA A 144 21.10 3.36 5.57
C ALA A 144 20.86 3.51 7.07
N LEU A 145 19.84 2.83 7.58
CA LEU A 145 19.51 2.73 8.99
C LEU A 145 19.91 1.36 9.51
N GLU A 146 20.13 1.23 10.82
CA GLU A 146 20.25 -0.09 11.42
C GLU A 146 18.91 -0.84 11.32
N PRO A 147 18.89 -2.17 11.13
CA PRO A 147 17.65 -2.90 10.86
C PRO A 147 16.56 -2.69 11.90
N GLU A 148 16.91 -2.61 13.18
CA GLU A 148 15.93 -2.36 14.25
C GLU A 148 15.32 -0.95 14.17
N GLU A 149 16.14 0.05 13.84
CA GLU A 149 15.69 1.44 13.68
C GLU A 149 14.83 1.60 12.41
N GLU A 150 15.21 0.95 11.31
CA GLU A 150 14.46 0.94 10.06
C GLU A 150 13.10 0.25 10.24
N GLU A 151 13.05 -0.91 10.89
CA GLU A 151 11.82 -1.63 11.17
C GLU A 151 10.87 -0.78 12.04
N ALA A 152 11.38 -0.15 13.09
CA ALA A 152 10.59 0.71 13.96
C ALA A 152 10.02 1.92 13.21
N MET A 153 10.84 2.58 12.38
CA MET A 153 10.42 3.71 11.57
C MET A 153 9.35 3.30 10.54
N LEU A 154 9.58 2.23 9.78
CA LEU A 154 8.62 1.75 8.78
C LEU A 154 7.31 1.31 9.42
N THR A 155 7.37 0.65 10.57
CA THR A 155 6.18 0.25 11.34
C THR A 155 5.38 1.47 11.78
N GLN A 156 6.03 2.48 12.37
CA GLN A 156 5.36 3.72 12.78
C GLN A 156 4.70 4.42 11.58
N VAL A 157 5.46 4.62 10.50
CA VAL A 157 4.97 5.26 9.28
C VAL A 157 3.76 4.51 8.69
N SER A 158 3.82 3.17 8.66
CA SER A 158 2.73 2.36 8.12
C SER A 158 1.45 2.45 8.97
N GLN A 159 1.58 2.58 10.30
CA GLN A 159 0.47 2.77 11.22
C GLN A 159 -0.18 4.14 11.05
N GLU A 160 0.62 5.21 10.98
CA GLU A 160 0.13 6.57 10.73
C GLU A 160 -0.66 6.64 9.41
N LEU A 161 -0.11 6.05 8.34
CA LEU A 161 -0.80 5.98 7.05
C LEU A 161 -2.11 5.17 7.11
N ALA A 162 -2.12 4.06 7.84
CA ALA A 162 -3.32 3.25 7.99
C ALA A 162 -4.45 4.03 8.68
N GLU A 163 -4.12 4.80 9.73
CA GLU A 163 -5.07 5.66 10.44
C GLU A 163 -5.59 6.80 9.56
N ASP A 164 -4.70 7.48 8.84
CA ASP A 164 -5.06 8.57 7.93
C ASP A 164 -5.95 8.07 6.78
N PHE A 165 -5.60 6.95 6.15
CA PHE A 165 -6.38 6.40 5.05
C PHE A 165 -7.75 5.87 5.52
N ALA A 166 -7.84 5.33 6.74
CA ALA A 166 -9.11 4.96 7.35
C ALA A 166 -9.98 6.21 7.57
N THR A 167 -9.37 7.32 7.97
CA THR A 167 -10.05 8.62 8.09
C THR A 167 -10.58 9.10 6.72
N VAL A 168 -9.76 9.06 5.66
CA VAL A 168 -10.20 9.42 4.30
C VAL A 168 -11.41 8.60 3.85
N ASN A 169 -11.40 7.28 4.07
CA ASN A 169 -12.54 6.45 3.72
C ASN A 169 -13.81 6.88 4.47
N LYS A 170 -13.70 7.14 5.78
CA LYS A 170 -14.84 7.55 6.60
C LYS A 170 -15.39 8.92 6.20
N THR A 171 -14.53 9.85 5.77
CA THR A 171 -14.93 11.21 5.41
C THR A 171 -15.47 11.31 3.99
N VAL A 172 -14.86 10.59 3.04
CA VAL A 172 -15.18 10.68 1.60
C VAL A 172 -16.21 9.64 1.18
N VAL A 173 -16.10 8.41 1.66
CA VAL A 173 -16.95 7.29 1.20
C VAL A 173 -18.15 7.06 2.13
N GLY A 174 -17.99 7.28 3.43
CA GLY A 174 -19.05 7.19 4.45
C GLY A 174 -19.06 5.85 5.20
#